data_AF-A0A4R5L2Z3-F1
#
_entry.id   AF-A0A4R5L2Z3-F1
#
_cell.length_a   1.000
_cell.length_b   1.000
_cell.length_c   1.000
_cell.angle_alpha   90.00
_cell.angle_beta   90.00
_cell.angle_gamma   90.00
#
_symmetry.space_group_name_H-M   'P 1'
#
loop_
_entity.id
_entity.type
_entity.pdbx_description
1 polymer ?
#
loop_
_entity_poly.entity_id
_entity_poly.type
_entity_poly.pdbx_seq_one_letter_code
_entity_poly.pdbx_strand_id
1 'polypeptide(L)' 'MKALLTQTDARFILSIALELAESQAAAAGVQLESAAGSAITDDVIVATLSQFAPTVTIDEFYGLLDRPEVLH' A
#
# COMPACT_ATOMS: atom_id res chain seq x y z
N MET A 1 -7.32 -1.60 -22.33
CA MET A 1 -8.30 -1.76 -21.24
C MET A 1 -7.63 -1.29 -19.95
N LYS A 2 -8.15 -0.25 -19.27
CA LYS A 2 -7.69 0.12 -17.92
C LYS A 2 -8.19 -1.00 -17.00
N ALA A 3 -7.29 -1.79 -16.42
CA ALA A 3 -7.68 -2.77 -15.41
C ALA A 3 -8.28 -1.98 -14.25
N LEU A 4 -9.55 -2.26 -13.92
CA LEU A 4 -10.20 -1.66 -12.77
C LEU A 4 -9.61 -2.33 -11.53
N LEU A 5 -8.77 -1.61 -10.80
CA LEU A 5 -8.25 -2.10 -9.52
C LEU A 5 -9.42 -2.36 -8.58
N THR A 6 -9.55 -3.60 -8.10
CA THR A 6 -10.60 -3.97 -7.14
C THR A 6 -10.15 -3.71 -5.71
N GLN A 7 -11.08 -3.77 -4.75
CA GLN A 7 -10.72 -3.71 -3.33
C GLN A 7 -9.80 -4.87 -2.92
N THR A 8 -10.05 -6.07 -3.45
CA THR A 8 -9.20 -7.24 -3.17
C THR A 8 -7.78 -7.02 -3.68
N ASP A 9 -7.63 -6.47 -4.88
CA ASP A 9 -6.32 -6.13 -5.44
C ASP A 9 -5.63 -5.05 -4.60
N ALA A 10 -6.37 -4.02 -4.18
CA ALA A 10 -5.83 -2.96 -3.33
C ALA A 10 -5.32 -3.49 -1.99
N ARG A 11 -6.05 -4.42 -1.35
CA ARG A 11 -5.60 -5.09 -0.12
C ARG A 11 -4.38 -5.95 -0.35
N PHE A 12 -4.33 -6.68 -1.46
CA PHE A 12 -3.17 -7.50 -1.81
C PHE A 12 -1.90 -6.64 -2.02
N ILE A 13 -2.03 -5.54 -2.76
CA ILE A 13 -0.96 -4.56 -2.94
C ILE A 13 -0.52 -3.97 -1.60
N LEU A 14 -1.47 -3.63 -0.72
CA LEU A 14 -1.15 -3.12 0.62
C LEU A 14 -0.37 -4.16 1.44
N SER A 15 -0.78 -5.43 1.43
CA SER A 15 -0.06 -6.48 2.16
C SER A 15 1.39 -6.63 1.69
N ILE A 16 1.63 -6.58 0.37
CA ILE A 16 2.99 -6.61 -0.19
C ILE A 16 3.78 -5.38 0.27
N ALA A 17 3.18 -4.20 0.21
CA ALA A 17 3.84 -2.96 0.61
C ALA A 17 4.23 -2.98 2.09
N LEU A 18 3.37 -3.50 2.97
CA LEU A 18 3.66 -3.61 4.41
C LEU A 18 4.79 -4.59 4.70
N GLU A 19 4.81 -5.76 4.03
CA GLU A 19 5.92 -6.72 4.18
C GLU A 19 7.26 -6.13 3.72
N LEU A 20 7.25 -5.39 2.61
CA LEU A 20 8.44 -4.69 2.13
C LEU A 20 8.87 -3.55 3.06
N ALA A 21 7.92 -2.80 3.64
CA ALA A 21 8.19 -1.73 4.58
C ALA A 21 8.79 -2.28 5.89
N GLU A 22 8.27 -3.40 6.40
CA GLU A 22 8.83 -4.14 7.53
C GLU A 22 10.28 -4.55 7.26
N SER A 23 10.54 -5.13 6.09
CA SER A 23 11.89 -5.55 5.69
C SER A 23 12.86 -4.37 5.59
N GLN A 24 12.44 -3.26 4.99
CA GLN A 24 13.27 -2.06 4.86
C GLN A 24 13.52 -1.37 6.21
N ALA A 25 12.49 -1.24 7.04
CA ALA A 25 12.62 -0.66 8.38
C ALA A 25 13.58 -1.50 9.23
N ALA A 26 13.45 -2.83 9.20
CA ALA A 26 14.38 -3.73 9.89
C ALA A 26 15.81 -3.61 9.37
N ALA A 27 16.02 -3.54 8.05
CA ALA A 27 17.34 -3.34 7.45
C ALA A 27 17.97 -1.98 7.82
N ALA A 28 17.15 -0.94 8.00
CA ALA A 28 17.57 0.38 8.45
C ALA A 28 17.73 0.48 9.98
N GLY A 29 17.32 -0.53 10.74
CA GLY A 29 17.29 -0.48 12.21
C GLY A 29 16.25 0.50 12.77
N VAL A 30 15.19 0.79 11.99
CA VAL A 30 14.14 1.74 12.31
C VAL A 30 12.90 0.99 12.78
N GLN A 31 12.25 1.49 13.84
CA GLN A 31 10.95 0.98 14.27
C GLN A 31 9.84 1.53 13.36
N LEU A 32 8.93 0.68 12.91
CA LEU A 32 7.80 1.09 12.05
C LEU A 32 6.90 2.15 12.71
N GLU A 33 6.72 2.07 14.02
CA GLU A 33 5.90 3.02 14.78
C GLU A 33 6.57 4.39 14.98
N SER A 34 7.83 4.54 14.58
CA SER A 34 8.54 5.82 14.61
C SER A 34 8.18 6.68 13.40
N ALA A 35 8.44 7.99 13.48
CA ALA A 35 8.26 8.90 12.33
C ALA A 35 9.06 8.45 11.09
N ALA A 36 10.26 7.90 11.29
CA ALA A 36 11.08 7.36 10.21
C ALA A 36 10.50 6.07 9.63
N GLY A 37 9.88 5.23 10.46
CA GLY A 37 9.19 4.00 10.03
C GLY A 37 7.92 4.29 9.24
N SER A 38 7.16 5.31 9.65
CA SER A 38 5.99 5.79 8.90
C SER A 38 6.39 6.31 7.53
N ALA A 39 7.48 7.08 7.44
CA ALA A 39 7.98 7.58 6.15
C ALA A 39 8.39 6.43 5.21
N ILE A 40 9.08 5.41 5.73
CA ILE A 40 9.43 4.20 4.96
C ILE A 40 8.15 3.50 4.46
N THR A 41 7.16 3.35 5.33
CA THR A 41 5.88 2.72 4.95
C THR A 41 5.20 3.46 3.82
N ASP A 42 5.08 4.78 3.90
CA ASP A 42 4.45 5.61 2.88
C ASP A 42 5.20 5.52 1.54
N ASP A 43 6.53 5.63 1.56
CA ASP A 43 7.37 5.52 0.37
C ASP A 43 7.21 4.15 -0.31
N VAL A 44 7.18 3.08 0.49
CA VAL A 44 7.02 1.72 -0.02
C VAL A 44 5.61 1.50 -0.58
N ILE A 45 4.56 2.04 0.06
CA ILE A 45 3.19 1.97 -0.47
C ILE A 45 3.11 2.65 -1.84
N VAL A 46 3.66 3.86 -1.97
CA VAL A 46 3.66 4.60 -3.24
C VAL A 46 4.46 3.89 -4.32
N ALA A 47 5.64 3.35 -3.99
CA ALA A 47 6.47 2.59 -4.92
C ALA A 47 5.77 1.31 -5.39
N THR A 48 5.18 0.55 -4.45
CA THR A 48 4.45 -0.68 -4.74
C THR A 48 3.22 -0.39 -5.60
N LEU A 49 2.43 0.64 -5.25
CA LEU A 49 1.29 1.06 -6.05
C LEU A 49 1.70 1.44 -7.47
N SER A 50 2.79 2.19 -7.63
CA SER A 50 3.30 2.59 -8.94
C SER A 50 3.75 1.39 -9.78
N GLN A 51 4.22 0.32 -9.15
CA GLN A 51 4.64 -0.90 -9.85
C GLN A 51 3.46 -1.76 -10.31
N PHE A 52 2.47 -1.96 -9.45
CA PHE A 52 1.34 -2.88 -9.72
C PHE A 52 0.14 -2.19 -10.38
N ALA A 53 -0.06 -0.90 -10.09
CA ALA A 53 -1.19 -0.11 -10.58
C ALA A 53 -0.77 1.34 -10.90
N PRO A 54 0.13 1.57 -11.88
CA PRO A 54 0.68 2.90 -12.20
C PRO A 54 -0.34 3.96 -12.62
N THR A 55 -1.58 3.55 -12.90
CA THR A 55 -2.67 4.45 -13.33
C THR A 55 -3.67 4.77 -12.21
N VAL A 56 -3.40 4.29 -11.00
CA VAL A 56 -4.22 4.50 -9.79
C VAL A 56 -3.51 5.51 -8.91
N THR A 57 -4.25 6.54 -8.51
CA THR A 57 -3.76 7.55 -7.56
C THR A 57 -3.79 7.01 -6.13
N ILE A 58 -2.98 7.59 -5.24
CA ILE A 58 -2.96 7.19 -3.83
C ILE A 58 -4.33 7.39 -3.15
N ASP A 59 -5.06 8.44 -3.53
CA ASP A 59 -6.41 8.71 -3.02
C ASP A 59 -7.43 7.66 -3.49
N GLU A 60 -7.38 7.26 -4.78
CA GLU A 60 -8.21 6.18 -5.29
C GLU A 60 -7.90 4.84 -4.61
N PHE A 61 -6.61 4.58 -4.34
CA PHE A 61 -6.16 3.39 -3.64
C PHE A 61 -6.71 3.32 -2.21
N TYR A 62 -6.54 4.38 -1.42
CA TYR A 62 -7.13 4.44 -0.07
C TYR A 62 -8.66 4.41 -0.10
N GLY A 63 -9.28 5.05 -1.10
CA GLY A 63 -10.73 4.98 -1.31
C GLY A 63 -11.24 3.58 -1.66
N LEU A 64 -10.42 2.68 -2.19
CA LEU A 64 -10.76 1.27 -2.39
C LEU A 64 -10.62 0.47 -1.09
N LEU A 65 -9.61 0.79 -0.27
CA LEU A 65 -9.38 0.14 1.01
C LEU A 65 -10.48 0.47 2.03
N ASP A 66 -10.96 1.70 2.04
CA ASP A 66 -11.98 2.21 2.98
C ASP A 66 -13.42 1.77 2.65
N ARG A 67 -13.66 1.20 1.45
CA ARG A 67 -15.00 0.72 1.10
C ARG A 67 -15.44 -0.39 2.06
N PRO A 68 -16.60 -0.28 2.72
CA PRO A 68 -17.14 -1.44 3.43
C PRO A 68 -17.42 -2.54 2.39
N GLU A 69 -16.99 -3.78 2.67
CA GLU A 69 -17.49 -4.93 1.91
C GLU A 69 -18.99 -4.97 2.13
N VAL A 70 -19.76 -4.50 1.15
CA VAL A 70 -21.21 -4.65 1.20
C VAL A 70 -21.47 -6.15 1.01
N LEU A 71 -21.66 -6.84 2.13
CA LEU A 71 -22.22 -8.19 2.20
C LEU A 71 -23.59 -8.13 1.51
N HIS A 72 -23.64 -8.55 0.24
CA HIS A 72 -24.89 -8.88 -0.45
C HIS A 72 -25.25 -10.34 -0.24
#